data_AF-A0A7V4CT17-F1
#
_entry.id   AF-A0A7V4CT17-F1
#
_cell.length_a   1.000
_cell.length_b   1.000
_cell.length_c   1.000
_cell.angle_alpha   90.00
_cell.angle_beta   90.00
_cell.angle_gamma   90.00
#
_symmetry.space_group_name_H-M   'P 1'
#
loop_
_entity.id
_entity.type
_entity.pdbx_description
1 polymer ?
#
loop_
_entity_poly.entity_id
_entity_poly.type
_entity_poly.pdbx_seq_one_letter_code
_entity_poly.pdbx_strand_id
1 'polypeptide(L)' 'MNKIILQAGLLVFFFSVIYFTQKGLAIESILLNSFVIFVMLTVLLSVIVIGLIKSINKNSFEKINRYTNDLAGSNKNE' A
#
# COMPACT_ATOMS: atom_id res chain seq x y z
N MET A 1 -7.72 -5.93 -2.13
CA MET A 1 -6.66 -5.16 -1.42
C MET A 1 -7.10 -3.75 -1.01
N ASN A 2 -7.93 -3.03 -1.80
CA ASN A 2 -8.43 -1.70 -1.42
C ASN A 2 -9.23 -1.70 -0.09
N LYS A 3 -9.99 -2.76 0.22
CA LYS A 3 -10.73 -2.89 1.50
C LYS A 3 -9.83 -2.82 2.73
N ILE A 4 -8.66 -3.47 2.72
CA ILE A 4 -7.74 -3.48 3.88
C ILE A 4 -7.13 -2.10 4.06
N ILE A 5 -6.69 -1.46 2.97
CA ILE A 5 -6.14 -0.10 2.99
C ILE A 5 -7.17 0.90 3.53
N LEU A 6 -8.42 0.78 3.07
CA LEU A 6 -9.52 1.62 3.55
C LEU A 6 -9.82 1.39 5.03
N GLN A 7 -9.86 0.14 5.49
CA GLN A 7 -10.07 -0.19 6.91
C GLN A 7 -8.93 0.30 7.79
N ALA A 8 -7.68 0.15 7.36
CA ALA A 8 -6.51 0.67 8.06
C ALA A 8 -6.52 2.22 8.11
N GLY A 9 -6.90 2.87 7.01
CA GLY A 9 -7.09 4.31 6.98
C GLY A 9 -8.18 4.76 7.96
N LEU A 10 -9.36 4.11 7.92
CA LEU A 10 -10.47 4.41 8.82
C LEU A 10 -10.09 4.23 10.30
N LEU A 11 -9.29 3.22 10.63
CA LEU A 11 -8.78 3.02 11.98
C LEU A 11 -7.95 4.23 12.43
N VAL A 12 -7.00 4.68 11.60
CA VAL A 12 -6.18 5.86 11.91
C VAL A 12 -7.00 7.15 11.92
N PHE A 13 -8.03 7.25 11.08
CA PHE A 13 -8.99 8.34 11.13
C PHE A 13 -9.65 8.43 12.51
N PHE A 14 -10.20 7.34 13.03
CA PHE A 14 -10.82 7.33 14.36
C PHE A 14 -9.82 7.62 15.48
N PHE A 15 -8.59 7.10 15.40
CA PHE A 15 -7.54 7.46 16.37
C PHE A 15 -7.17 8.94 16.30
N SER A 16 -7.14 9.53 15.11
CA SER A 16 -6.89 10.97 14.93
C SER A 16 -8.03 11.80 15.54
N VAL A 17 -9.28 11.39 15.35
CA VAL A 17 -10.44 12.04 15.97
C VAL A 17 -10.33 12.01 17.49
N ILE A 18 -10.04 10.84 18.07
CA ILE A 18 -9.85 10.68 19.52
C ILE A 18 -8.71 11.58 20.02
N TYR A 19 -7.58 11.60 19.33
CA TYR A 19 -6.42 12.42 19.68
C TYR A 19 -6.73 13.93 19.67
N PHE A 20 -7.37 14.43 18.61
CA PHE A 20 -7.71 15.86 18.51
C PHE A 20 -8.86 16.26 19.44
N THR A 21 -9.76 15.32 19.77
CA THR A 21 -10.80 15.53 20.78
C THR A 21 -10.17 15.76 22.15
N GLN A 22 -9.17 14.96 22.53
CA GLN A 22 -8.44 15.13 23.78
C GLN A 22 -7.66 16.46 23.87
N LYS A 23 -7.35 17.08 22.73
CA LYS A 23 -6.71 18.41 22.66
C LYS A 23 -7.68 19.57 22.84
N GLY A 24 -8.98 19.33 22.97
CA GLY A 24 -9.99 20.38 23.17
C GLY A 24 -10.16 21.30 21.94
N LEU A 25 -9.85 20.81 20.73
CA LEU A 25 -10.07 21.55 19.50
C LEU A 25 -11.57 21.65 19.17
N ALA A 26 -11.94 22.64 18.38
CA ALA A 26 -13.28 22.73 17.82
C ALA A 26 -13.59 21.52 16.90
N ILE A 27 -14.86 21.10 16.86
CA ILE A 27 -15.29 19.90 16.12
C ILE A 27 -14.93 19.96 14.63
N GLU A 28 -15.03 21.15 14.01
CA GLU A 28 -14.66 21.39 12.62
C GLU A 28 -13.18 21.09 12.38
N SER A 29 -12.32 21.63 13.25
CA SER A 29 -10.87 21.42 13.20
C SER A 29 -10.49 19.96 13.46
N ILE A 30 -11.19 19.28 14.37
CA ILE A 30 -10.98 17.84 14.66
C ILE A 30 -11.24 17.02 13.39
N LEU A 31 -12.39 17.23 12.75
CA LEU A 31 -12.78 16.47 11.57
C LEU A 31 -11.87 16.78 10.38
N LEU A 32 -11.56 18.06 10.14
CA LEU A 32 -10.68 18.48 9.05
C LEU A 32 -9.29 17.87 9.20
N ASN A 33 -8.67 18.01 10.38
CA ASN A 33 -7.32 17.49 10.61
C ASN A 33 -7.27 15.96 10.53
N SER A 34 -8.26 15.27 11.12
CA SER A 34 -8.35 13.80 11.04
C SER A 34 -8.55 13.33 9.60
N PHE A 35 -9.37 14.04 8.82
CA PHE A 35 -9.62 13.72 7.42
C PHE A 35 -8.36 13.92 6.56
N VAL A 36 -7.59 14.97 6.79
CA VAL A 36 -6.31 15.20 6.10
C VAL A 36 -5.32 14.06 6.39
N ILE A 37 -5.19 13.65 7.65
CA ILE A 37 -4.33 12.52 8.04
C ILE A 37 -4.78 11.24 7.36
N PHE A 38 -6.10 10.97 7.35
CA PHE A 38 -6.68 9.82 6.68
C PHE A 38 -6.31 9.77 5.20
N VAL A 39 -6.57 10.86 4.45
CA VAL A 39 -6.28 10.90 3.01
C VAL A 39 -4.78 10.71 2.74
N MET A 40 -3.92 11.42 3.48
CA MET A 40 -2.47 11.30 3.32
C MET A 40 -1.97 9.88 3.56
N LEU A 41 -2.41 9.27 4.66
CA LEU A 41 -2.03 7.90 4.99
C LEU A 41 -2.55 6.90 3.98
N THR A 42 -3.80 7.01 3.55
CA THR A 42 -4.42 6.11 2.57
C THR A 42 -3.71 6.19 1.22
N VAL A 43 -3.35 7.39 0.76
CA VAL A 43 -2.57 7.57 -0.48
C VAL A 43 -1.19 6.95 -0.35
N LEU A 44 -0.47 7.22 0.75
CA LEU A 44 0.86 6.67 1.00
C LEU A 44 0.84 5.14 1.02
N LEU A 45 -0.10 4.55 1.76
CA LEU A 45 -0.24 3.10 1.88
C LEU A 45 -0.59 2.48 0.53
N SER A 46 -1.42 3.15 -0.29
CA SER A 46 -1.75 2.69 -1.64
C SER A 46 -0.52 2.63 -2.54
N VAL A 47 0.33 3.66 -2.52
CA VAL A 47 1.57 3.70 -3.30
C VAL A 47 2.52 2.58 -2.86
N ILE A 48 2.71 2.40 -1.55
CA ILE A 48 3.57 1.34 -1.00
C ILE A 48 3.07 -0.04 -1.46
N VAL A 49 1.77 -0.29 -1.32
CA VAL A 49 1.16 -1.57 -1.69
C VAL A 49 1.33 -1.85 -3.19
N ILE A 50 1.09 -0.86 -4.05
CA ILE A 50 1.31 -1.00 -5.49
C ILE A 50 2.78 -1.32 -5.79
N GLY A 51 3.71 -0.63 -5.11
CA GLY A 51 5.14 -0.89 -5.23
C GLY A 51 5.53 -2.32 -4.83
N LEU A 52 4.97 -2.82 -3.72
CA LEU A 52 5.21 -4.18 -3.24
C LEU A 52 4.66 -5.23 -4.22
N ILE A 53 3.43 -5.05 -4.70
CA ILE A 53 2.84 -5.95 -5.71
C ILE A 53 3.73 -6.00 -6.96
N LYS A 54 4.17 -4.83 -7.44
CA LYS A 54 5.03 -4.75 -8.63
C LYS A 54 6.38 -5.44 -8.43
N SER A 55 6.99 -5.27 -7.26
CA SER A 55 8.26 -5.92 -6.90
C SER A 55 8.12 -7.45 -6.83
N ILE A 56 7.06 -7.94 -6.17
CA ILE A 56 6.77 -9.38 -6.07
C ILE A 56 6.50 -9.96 -7.46
N ASN A 57 5.67 -9.31 -8.27
CA ASN A 57 5.35 -9.79 -9.61
C ASN A 57 6.57 -9.79 -10.54
N LYS A 58 7.42 -8.76 -10.47
CA LYS A 58 8.67 -8.73 -11.25
C LYS A 58 9.58 -9.91 -10.90
N ASN A 59 9.79 -10.17 -9.60
CA ASN A 59 10.62 -11.29 -9.15
C ASN A 59 10.05 -12.65 -9.57
N SER A 60 8.73 -12.82 -9.49
CA SER A 60 8.07 -14.07 -9.91
C SER A 60 8.17 -14.31 -11.42
N PHE A 61 7.93 -13.28 -12.24
CA PHE A 61 8.08 -13.39 -13.70
C PHE A 61 9.53 -13.63 -14.14
N GLU A 62 10.49 -12.96 -13.51
CA GLU A 62 11.91 -13.16 -13.79
C GLU A 62 12.37 -14.58 -13.43
N LYS A 63 11.84 -15.15 -12.34
CA LYS A 63 12.10 -16.53 -11.94
C LYS A 63 11.53 -17.52 -12.96
N ILE A 64 10.30 -17.31 -13.44
CA ILE A 64 9.67 -18.15 -14.47
C ILE A 64 10.48 -18.10 -15.78
N ASN A 65 10.86 -16.91 -16.25
CA ASN A 65 11.65 -16.77 -17.48
C ASN A 65 13.02 -17.47 -17.41
N ARG A 66 13.67 -17.47 -16.24
CA ARG A 66 14.92 -18.24 -16.07
C ARG A 66 14.69 -19.74 -16.20
N TYR A 67 13.66 -20.29 -15.56
CA TYR A 67 13.32 -21.71 -15.73
C TYR A 67 12.92 -22.04 -17.16
N THR A 68 12.17 -21.17 -17.85
CA THR A 68 11.80 -21.39 -19.25
C THR A 68 13.03 -21.39 -20.16
N ASN A 69 14.02 -20.52 -19.94
CA ASN A 69 15.26 -20.51 -20.71
C ASN A 69 16.17 -21.71 -20.41
N ASP A 70 16.21 -22.20 -19.17
CA ASP A 70 16.94 -23.41 -18.80
C ASP A 70 16.26 -24.69 -19.36
N LEU A 71 14.93 -24.69 -19.45
CA LEU A 71 14.13 -25.79 -20.02
C LEU A 71 14.06 -25.76 -21.55
N ALA A 72 14.19 -24.58 -22.18
CA ALA A 72 14.15 -24.42 -23.63
C ALA A 72 15.42 -24.94 -24.33
N GLY A 73 16.42 -25.38 -23.57
CA GLY A 73 17.62 -26.03 -24.09
C GLY A 73 18.56 -25.03 -24.76
N SER A 74 19.80 -24.99 -24.29
CA SER A 74 20.91 -24.44 -25.05
C SER A 74 21.10 -25.25 -26.32
N ASN A 75 20.38 -24.91 -27.39
CA ASN A 75 20.72 -25.27 -28.78
C ASN A 75 21.77 -24.30 -29.32
N LYS A 76 22.83 -24.09 -28.53
CA LYS A 76 24.10 -23.54 -28.99
C LYS A 76 25.11 -24.67 -28.87
N ASN A 77 25.25 -25.40 -29.97
CA ASN A 77 26.41 -26.15 -30.45
C ASN A 77 25.92 -27.43 -31.15
N GLU A 78 25.47 -27.27 -32.39
CA GLU A 78 25.77 -28.14 -33.55
C GLU A 78 25.35 -27.41 -34.83
#